data_AF-A0A193QH26-F1
#
_entry.id   AF-A0A193QH26-F1
#
_cell.length_a   1.000
_cell.length_b   1.000
_cell.length_c   1.000
_cell.angle_alpha   90.00
_cell.angle_beta   90.00
_cell.angle_gamma   90.00
#
_symmetry.space_group_name_H-M   'P 1'
#
loop_
_entity.id
_entity.type
_entity.pdbx_description
1 polymer ?
#
loop_
_entity_poly.entity_id
_entity_poly.type
_entity_poly.pdbx_seq_one_letter_code
_entity_poly.pdbx_strand_id
1 'polypeptide(L)' 'MNNMKYFKEALLAKTLESNREYAEAIVQWGKAAKQAKSSHNMGWALTRKDYCKSCLRNGWR' A
#
# COMPACT_ATOMS: atom_id res chain seq x y z
N MET A 1 -18.13 -2.76 11.55
CA MET A 1 -18.08 -1.72 10.49
C MET A 1 -16.86 -1.96 9.62
N ASN A 2 -17.05 -2.41 8.38
CA ASN A 2 -15.96 -2.52 7.41
C ASN A 2 -15.31 -1.15 7.23
N ASN A 3 -14.00 -1.07 7.42
CA ASN A 3 -13.26 0.18 7.31
C ASN A 3 -13.09 0.54 5.83
N MET A 4 -14.17 0.99 5.19
CA MET A 4 -14.25 1.23 3.74
C MET A 4 -13.12 2.14 3.22
N LYS A 5 -12.67 3.08 4.05
CA LYS A 5 -11.57 3.99 3.71
C LYS A 5 -10.27 3.20 3.50
N TYR A 6 -9.84 2.40 4.48
CA TYR A 6 -8.68 1.50 4.36
C TYR A 6 -8.77 0.61 3.11
N PHE A 7 -9.91 -0.07 2.92
CA PHE A 7 -10.07 -1.00 1.80
C PHE A 7 -9.96 -0.31 0.45
N LYS A 8 -10.52 0.90 0.30
CA LYS A 8 -10.41 1.69 -0.93
C LYS A 8 -8.95 2.02 -1.26
N GLU A 9 -8.19 2.52 -0.30
CA GLU A 9 -6.77 2.84 -0.50
C GLU A 9 -5.94 1.59 -0.78
N ALA A 10 -6.21 0.50 -0.06
CA ALA A 10 -5.50 -0.77 -0.23
C ALA A 10 -5.76 -1.43 -1.59
N LEU A 11 -7.00 -1.37 -2.09
CA LEU A 11 -7.34 -1.85 -3.43
C LEU A 11 -6.61 -1.05 -4.51
N LEU A 12 -6.64 0.28 -4.42
CA LEU A 12 -5.91 1.13 -5.37
C LEU A 12 -4.40 0.88 -5.31
N ALA A 13 -3.83 0.78 -4.11
CA ALA A 13 -2.41 0.46 -3.92
C ALA A 13 -2.03 -0.88 -4.57
N LYS A 14 -2.88 -1.90 -4.42
CA LYS A 14 -2.67 -3.22 -5.02
C LYS A 14 -2.73 -3.18 -6.55
N THR A 15 -3.65 -2.41 -7.13
CA THR A 15 -3.72 -2.22 -8.59
C THR A 15 -2.45 -1.56 -9.13
N LEU A 16 -2.03 -0.45 -8.52
CA LEU A 16 -0.80 0.25 -8.89
C LEU A 16 0.43 -0.64 -8.76
N GLU A 17 0.52 -1.41 -7.68
CA GLU A 17 1.60 -2.36 -7.48
C GLU A 17 1.62 -3.45 -8.56
N SER A 18 0.45 -3.93 -8.99
CA SER A 18 0.34 -4.94 -10.06
C SER A 18 0.74 -4.37 -11.43
N ASN A 19 0.49 -3.08 -11.65
CA ASN A 19 0.96 -2.32 -12.81
C ASN A 19 2.43 -1.89 -12.70
N ARG A 20 3.12 -2.24 -11.60
CA ARG A 20 4.51 -1.83 -11.31
C ARG A 20 4.70 -0.31 -11.16
N GLU A 21 3.61 0.41 -10.93
CA GLU A 21 3.57 1.83 -10.56
C GLU A 21 3.93 1.99 -9.07
N TYR A 22 5.16 1.59 -8.72
CA TYR A 22 5.57 1.43 -7.32
C TYR A 22 5.63 2.75 -6.55
N ALA A 23 5.89 3.88 -7.21
CA ALA A 23 5.94 5.19 -6.55
C ALA A 23 4.54 5.61 -6.06
N GLU A 24 3.55 5.44 -6.91
CA GLU A 24 2.14 5.68 -6.63
C GLU A 24 1.63 4.68 -5.59
N ALA A 25 2.00 3.40 -5.72
CA ALA A 25 1.65 2.36 -4.76
C ALA A 25 2.14 2.68 -3.34
N ILE A 26 3.37 3.22 -3.19
CA ILE A 26 3.90 3.66 -1.87
C ILE A 26 3.00 4.71 -1.21
N VAL A 27 2.50 5.67 -1.99
CA VAL A 27 1.63 6.73 -1.48
C VAL A 27 0.31 6.13 -1.00
N GLN A 28 -0.31 5.27 -1.80
CA GLN A 28 -1.60 4.67 -1.45
C GLN A 28 -1.47 3.68 -0.28
N TRP A 29 -0.41 2.87 -0.22
CA TRP A 29 -0.12 2.03 0.94
C TRP A 29 0.09 2.87 2.21
N GLY A 30 0.75 4.03 2.09
CA GLY A 30 0.88 4.99 3.18
C GLY A 30 -0.46 5.55 3.68
N LYS A 31 -1.41 5.84 2.77
CA LYS A 31 -2.77 6.26 3.14
C LYS A 31 -3.56 5.12 3.77
N ALA A 32 -3.47 3.91 3.22
CA ALA A 32 -4.10 2.72 3.79
C ALA A 32 -3.63 2.51 5.23
N ALA A 33 -2.32 2.56 5.49
CA ALA A 33 -1.77 2.42 6.84
C ALA A 33 -2.33 3.48 7.81
N LYS A 34 -2.41 4.75 7.40
CA LYS A 34 -2.99 5.84 8.22
C LYS A 34 -4.49 5.64 8.52
N GLN A 35 -5.21 5.01 7.61
CA GLN A 35 -6.65 4.79 7.73
C GLN A 35 -6.96 3.47 8.45
N ALA A 36 -5.97 2.59 8.65
CA ALA A 36 -6.16 1.30 9.30
C ALA A 36 -6.56 1.47 10.77
N LYS A 37 -7.66 0.79 11.16
CA LYS A 37 -8.14 0.76 12.55
C LYS A 37 -7.57 -0.40 13.37
N SER A 38 -7.02 -1.42 12.71
CA SER A 38 -6.37 -2.56 13.36
C SER A 38 -4.87 -2.52 13.10
N SER A 39 -4.10 -2.96 14.10
CA SER A 39 -2.65 -3.12 13.99
C SER A 39 -2.26 -4.09 12.87
N HIS A 40 -3.07 -5.13 12.66
CA HIS A 40 -2.87 -6.08 11.55
C HIS A 40 -2.91 -5.40 10.18
N ASN A 41 -3.96 -4.61 9.91
CA ASN A 41 -4.12 -3.91 8.62
C ASN A 41 -3.07 -2.82 8.43
N MET A 42 -2.71 -2.12 9.51
CA MET A 42 -1.63 -1.14 9.49
C MET A 42 -0.29 -1.80 9.16
N GLY A 43 0.04 -2.89 9.85
CA GLY A 43 1.28 -3.65 9.64
C GLY A 43 1.36 -4.19 8.22
N TRP A 44 0.27 -4.76 7.71
CA TRP A 44 0.23 -5.24 6.33
C TRP A 44 0.48 -4.09 5.33
N ALA A 45 -0.21 -2.96 5.46
CA ALA A 45 -0.01 -1.82 4.56
C ALA A 45 1.42 -1.25 4.63
N LEU A 46 2.05 -1.23 5.81
CA LEU A 46 3.45 -0.79 5.97
C LEU A 46 4.42 -1.77 5.30
N THR A 47 4.25 -3.08 5.49
CA THR A 47 5.06 -4.10 4.81
C THR A 47 4.98 -3.98 3.30
N ARG A 48 3.77 -3.74 2.76
CA ARG A 48 3.57 -3.54 1.31
C ARG A 48 4.20 -2.24 0.80
N LYS A 49 4.12 -1.16 1.59
CA LYS A 49 4.83 0.09 1.30
C LYS A 49 6.35 -0.14 1.20
N ASP A 50 6.93 -0.90 2.13
CA ASP A 50 8.37 -1.16 2.14
C ASP A 50 8.80 -2.10 1.02
N TYR A 51 7.95 -3.08 0.64
CA TYR A 51 8.13 -3.85 -0.58
C TYR A 51 8.24 -2.95 -1.81
N CYS A 52 7.30 -2.03 -2.01
CA CYS A 52 7.31 -1.12 -3.16
C CYS A 52 8.56 -0.22 -3.19
N LYS A 53 9.02 0.27 -2.02
CA LYS A 53 10.30 1.00 -1.92
C LYS A 53 11.49 0.13 -2.36
N SER A 54 11.49 -1.14 -1.98
CA SER A 54 12.52 -2.09 -2.38
C SER A 54 12.53 -2.29 -3.90
N CYS A 55 11.36 -2.46 -4.52
CA CYS A 55 11.23 -2.57 -5.97
C CYS A 55 11.80 -1.33 -6.70
N LEU A 56 11.47 -0.11 -6.24
CA LEU A 56 12.03 1.11 -6.80
C LEU A 56 13.56 1.19 -6.66
N ARG A 57 14.11 0.83 -5.48
CA ARG A 57 15.56 0.84 -5.26
C ARG A 57 16.29 -0.15 -6.17
N ASN A 58 15.66 -1.27 -6.48
CA ASN A 58 16.23 -2.29 -7.37
C ASN A 58 15.94 -2.02 -8.86
N GLY A 59 15.29 -0.90 -9.20
CA GLY A 59 14.95 -0.55 -10.58
C GLY A 59 13.92 -1.48 -11.22
N TRP A 60 13.14 -2.22 -10.42
CA TRP A 60 12.09 -3.08 -10.95
C TRP A 60 10.95 -2.18 -11.44
N ARG A 61 10.63 -2.29 -12.73
CA ARG A 61 9.54 -1.61 -13.43
C ARG A 61 8.77 -2.59 -14.29
#